data_AF-A0A160KTR4-F1
#
_entry.id   AF-A0A160KTR4-F1
#
_cell.length_a   1.000
_cell.length_b   1.000
_cell.length_c   1.000
_cell.angle_alpha   90.00
_cell.angle_beta   90.00
_cell.angle_gamma   90.00
#
_symmetry.space_group_name_H-M   'P 1'
#
loop_
_entity.id
_entity.type
_entity.pdbx_description
1 polymer ?
#
loop_
_entity_poly.entity_id
_entity_poly.type
_entity_poly.pdbx_seq_one_letter_code
_entity_poly.pdbx_strand_id
1 'polypeptide(L)'
;MDSRERYPDNAMMFAPEIPLRWQEFIDRREALLLNYGYNTARAYWADLQDWFEWAVERDKDVLALSEKERKQYIALLRRRKYSESTIRRRLVVLGLLMALGAPSIV
;
A
#
# COMPACT_ATOMS: atom_id res chain seq x y z
N MET A 1 -7.21 4.06 -40.06
CA MET A 1 -7.38 2.97 -39.09
C MET A 1 -6.40 3.22 -37.94
N ASP A 2 -6.86 3.86 -36.86
CA ASP A 2 -6.11 3.93 -35.59
C ASP A 2 -7.01 3.31 -34.52
N SER A 3 -7.13 1.99 -34.59
CA SER A 3 -7.70 1.18 -33.52
C SER A 3 -6.54 0.78 -32.61
N ARG A 4 -6.11 1.71 -31.76
CA ARG A 4 -5.40 1.36 -30.52
C ARG A 4 -6.39 0.66 -29.62
N GLU A 5 -6.59 -0.61 -29.94
CA GLU A 5 -7.22 -1.66 -29.16
C GLU A 5 -6.64 -1.58 -27.75
N ARG A 6 -7.31 -0.84 -26.87
CA ARG A 6 -7.01 -0.92 -25.44
C ARG A 6 -7.42 -2.30 -25.00
N TYR A 7 -6.59 -2.90 -24.16
CA TYR A 7 -6.85 -4.19 -23.54
C TYR A 7 -8.29 -4.21 -23.00
N PRO A 8 -9.08 -5.26 -23.26
CA PRO A 8 -10.44 -5.36 -22.77
C PRO A 8 -10.38 -5.70 -21.28
N ASP A 9 -10.16 -4.70 -20.44
CA ASP A 9 -10.11 -4.87 -18.99
C ASP A 9 -11.45 -5.43 -18.46
N ASN A 10 -12.54 -5.22 -19.19
CA ASN A 10 -13.86 -5.80 -18.94
C ASN A 10 -13.94 -7.32 -19.18
N ALA A 11 -12.91 -7.94 -19.76
CA ALA A 11 -12.80 -9.39 -19.98
C ALA A 11 -11.81 -10.08 -19.01
N MET A 12 -11.18 -9.34 -18.08
CA MET A 12 -10.39 -9.96 -17.01
C MET A 12 -11.31 -10.58 -15.95
N MET A 13 -11.78 -11.79 -16.24
CA MET A 13 -12.14 -12.77 -15.21
C MET A 13 -10.89 -12.99 -14.34
N PHE A 14 -11.04 -13.01 -13.01
CA PHE A 14 -9.97 -13.19 -12.02
C PHE A 14 -9.19 -11.94 -11.57
N ALA A 15 -9.88 -10.92 -11.06
CA ALA A 15 -9.39 -10.38 -9.79
C ALA A 15 -9.75 -11.43 -8.73
N PRO A 16 -8.78 -12.16 -8.12
CA PRO A 16 -9.11 -13.06 -7.03
C PRO A 16 -9.85 -12.27 -5.95
N GLU A 17 -10.92 -12.85 -5.38
CA GLU A 17 -11.63 -12.21 -4.28
C GLU A 17 -10.62 -11.86 -3.20
N ILE A 18 -10.46 -10.57 -2.94
CA ILE A 18 -9.65 -10.09 -1.84
C ILE A 18 -10.31 -10.62 -0.57
N PRO A 19 -9.59 -11.37 0.29
CA PRO A 19 -10.16 -11.79 1.55
C PRO A 19 -10.69 -10.58 2.33
N LEU A 20 -11.90 -10.67 2.86
CA LEU A 20 -12.58 -9.56 3.57
C LEU A 20 -11.69 -8.89 4.63
N ARG A 21 -10.81 -9.67 5.27
CA ARG A 21 -9.81 -9.18 6.23
C ARG A 21 -8.89 -8.07 5.69
N TRP A 22 -8.67 -7.99 4.38
CA TRP A 22 -7.80 -7.02 3.73
C TRP A 22 -8.53 -5.87 3.04
N GLN A 23 -9.86 -5.91 3.00
CA GLN A 23 -10.66 -4.90 2.31
C GLN A 23 -10.40 -3.50 2.86
N GLU A 24 -10.36 -3.36 4.19
CA GLU A 24 -10.13 -2.07 4.83
C GLU A 24 -8.79 -1.43 4.45
N PHE A 25 -7.72 -2.22 4.35
CA PHE A 25 -6.42 -1.72 3.90
C PHE A 25 -6.49 -1.19 2.47
N ILE A 26 -7.19 -1.90 1.59
CA ILE A 26 -7.32 -1.55 0.18
C ILE A 26 -8.16 -0.28 0.03
N ASP A 27 -9.28 -0.19 0.72
CA ASP A 27 -10.15 0.99 0.70
C ASP A 27 -9.38 2.24 1.18
N ARG A 28 -8.64 2.12 2.29
CA ARG A 28 -7.79 3.21 2.80
C ARG A 28 -6.69 3.60 1.82
N ARG A 29 -6.06 2.62 1.15
CA ARG A 29 -5.04 2.88 0.13
C ARG A 29 -5.64 3.62 -1.05
N GLU A 30 -6.75 3.17 -1.59
CA GLU A 30 -7.41 3.83 -2.73
C GLU A 30 -7.83 5.26 -2.38
N ALA A 31 -8.49 5.43 -1.24
CA ALA A 31 -8.88 6.75 -0.73
C ALA A 31 -7.68 7.69 -0.57
N LEU A 32 -6.54 7.19 -0.06
CA LEU A 32 -5.31 7.98 0.06
C LEU A 32 -4.80 8.46 -1.30
N LEU A 33 -4.72 7.54 -2.26
CA LEU A 33 -4.08 7.76 -3.55
C LEU A 33 -4.85 8.75 -4.44
N LEU A 34 -6.17 8.86 -4.26
CA LEU A 34 -7.01 9.85 -4.97
C LEU A 34 -6.60 11.31 -4.71
N ASN A 35 -5.87 11.58 -3.61
CA ASN A 35 -5.42 12.93 -3.26
C ASN A 35 -4.14 13.37 -3.97
N TYR A 36 -3.55 12.54 -4.83
CA TYR A 36 -2.23 12.78 -5.40
C TYR A 36 -2.21 12.64 -6.93
N GLY A 37 -1.35 13.41 -7.58
CA GLY A 37 -1.06 13.24 -9.01
C GLY A 37 -0.41 11.89 -9.32
N TYR A 38 -0.57 11.42 -10.57
CA TYR A 38 -0.20 10.06 -11.00
C TYR A 38 1.18 9.57 -10.53
N ASN A 39 2.24 10.37 -10.68
CA ASN A 39 3.60 9.93 -10.31
C ASN A 39 3.74 9.69 -8.80
N THR A 40 3.13 10.55 -7.99
CA THR A 40 3.13 10.41 -6.52
C THR A 40 2.26 9.24 -6.12
N ALA A 41 1.06 9.12 -6.69
CA ALA A 41 0.15 8.01 -6.42
C ALA A 41 0.79 6.65 -6.77
N ARG A 42 1.47 6.56 -7.91
CA ARG A 42 2.21 5.35 -8.33
C ARG A 42 3.32 4.99 -7.34
N ALA A 43 4.11 5.96 -6.88
CA ALA A 43 5.16 5.72 -5.90
C ALA A 43 4.59 5.25 -4.56
N TYR A 44 3.53 5.91 -4.09
CA TYR A 44 2.84 5.57 -2.84
C TYR A 44 2.18 4.19 -2.91
N TRP A 45 1.57 3.84 -4.04
CA TRP A 45 0.99 2.52 -4.25
C TRP A 45 2.05 1.43 -4.09
N ALA A 46 3.22 1.58 -4.73
CA ALA A 46 4.30 0.60 -4.62
C ALA A 46 4.89 0.51 -3.20
N ASP A 47 4.97 1.64 -2.51
CA ASP A 47 5.43 1.71 -1.13
C ASP A 47 4.47 1.00 -0.15
N LEU A 48 3.16 1.15 -0.35
CA LEU A 48 2.12 0.48 0.44
C LEU A 48 1.95 -1.00 0.07
N GLN A 49 2.15 -1.35 -1.20
CA GLN A 49 2.10 -2.74 -1.67
C GLN A 49 3.20 -3.59 -1.03
N ASP A 50 4.45 -3.11 -0.98
CA ASP A 50 5.53 -3.87 -0.34
C ASP A 50 5.32 -4.04 1.18
N TRP A 51 4.68 -3.07 1.84
CA TRP A 51 4.25 -3.20 3.24
C TRP A 51 3.18 -4.29 3.41
N PHE A 52 2.16 -4.28 2.53
CA PHE A 52 1.09 -5.27 2.52
C PHE A 52 1.64 -6.68 2.32
N GLU A 53 2.46 -6.89 1.29
CA GLU A 53 3.08 -8.17 0.98
C GLU A 53 3.93 -8.67 2.15
N TRP A 54 4.76 -7.80 2.72
CA TRP A 54 5.60 -8.16 3.86
C TRP A 54 4.79 -8.65 5.07
N ALA A 55 3.67 -7.99 5.37
CA ALA A 55 2.78 -8.32 6.46
C ALA A 55 2.02 -9.63 6.18
N VAL A 56 1.45 -9.78 4.98
CA VAL A 56 0.67 -10.96 4.58
C VAL A 56 1.53 -12.22 4.54
N GLU A 57 2.74 -12.16 3.99
CA GLU A 57 3.70 -13.27 3.99
C GLU A 57 4.04 -13.78 5.40
N ARG A 58 3.82 -12.95 6.43
CA ARG A 58 4.16 -13.23 7.83
C ARG A 58 2.92 -13.42 8.71
N ASP A 59 1.75 -13.55 8.07
CA ASP A 59 0.44 -13.66 8.72
C ASP A 59 0.21 -12.58 9.78
N LYS A 60 0.48 -11.33 9.39
CA LYS A 60 0.31 -10.15 10.24
C LYS A 60 -0.89 -9.33 9.83
N ASP A 61 -1.45 -8.61 10.80
CA ASP A 61 -2.45 -7.57 10.56
C ASP A 61 -1.76 -6.36 9.91
N VAL A 62 -2.09 -6.07 8.65
CA VAL A 62 -1.49 -5.01 7.85
C VAL A 62 -1.73 -3.61 8.44
N LEU A 63 -2.83 -3.41 9.16
CA LEU A 63 -3.21 -2.13 9.78
C LEU A 63 -2.76 -2.03 11.24
N ALA A 64 -2.52 -3.15 11.92
CA ALA A 64 -2.20 -3.19 13.35
C ALA A 64 -0.80 -3.75 13.69
N LEU A 65 0.20 -3.55 12.82
CA LEU A 65 1.58 -3.96 13.11
C LEU A 65 2.14 -3.27 14.37
N SER A 66 2.72 -4.08 15.26
CA SER A 66 3.38 -3.62 16.49
C SER A 66 4.63 -2.79 16.20
N GLU A 67 5.10 -2.04 17.19
CA GLU A 67 6.34 -1.26 17.07
C GLU A 67 7.56 -2.16 16.71
N LYS A 68 7.62 -3.36 17.30
CA LYS A 68 8.67 -4.33 17.00
C LYS A 68 8.63 -4.77 15.54
N GLU A 69 7.45 -5.06 15.01
CA GLU A 69 7.29 -5.50 13.62
C GLU A 69 7.57 -4.35 12.64
N ARG A 70 7.17 -3.11 12.96
CA ARG A 70 7.56 -1.91 12.21
C ARG A 70 9.08 -1.77 12.13
N LYS A 71 9.79 -1.97 13.24
CA LYS A 71 11.26 -1.96 13.27
C LYS A 71 11.88 -3.07 12.41
N GLN A 72 11.28 -4.26 12.39
CA GLN A 72 11.72 -5.36 11.54
C GLN A 72 11.55 -5.04 10.05
N TYR A 73 10.42 -4.46 9.66
CA TYR A 73 10.20 -4.00 8.29
C TYR A 73 11.22 -2.92 7.88
N ILE A 74 11.47 -1.92 8.72
CA ILE A 74 12.50 -0.89 8.44
C ILE A 74 13.89 -1.51 8.30
N ALA A 75 14.24 -2.47 9.16
CA ALA A 75 15.51 -3.19 9.07
C ALA A 75 15.62 -3.98 7.75
N LEU A 76 14.53 -4.58 7.28
CA LEU A 76 14.48 -5.23 5.96
C LEU A 76 14.75 -4.24 4.83
N LEU A 77 14.10 -3.07 4.84
CA LEU A 77 14.32 -2.05 3.81
C LEU A 77 15.79 -1.63 3.72
N ARG A 78 16.45 -1.44 4.87
CA ARG A 78 17.88 -1.13 4.94
C ARG A 78 18.75 -2.27 4.40
N ARG A 79 18.41 -3.52 4.71
CA ARG A 79 19.11 -4.70 4.18
C ARG A 79 18.98 -4.80 2.66
N ARG A 80 17.82 -4.44 2.10
CA ARG A 80 17.56 -4.32 0.66
C ARG A 80 18.21 -3.10 0.00
N LYS A 81 18.98 -2.30 0.74
CA LYS A 81 19.73 -1.12 0.26
C LYS A 81 18.85 -0.01 -0.32
N TYR A 82 17.60 0.12 0.14
CA TYR A 82 16.81 1.31 -0.17
C TYR A 82 17.46 2.57 0.41
N SER A 83 17.35 3.69 -0.31
CA SER A 83 17.83 4.99 0.17
C SER A 83 17.03 5.47 1.39
N GLU A 84 17.66 6.27 2.24
CA GLU A 84 16.97 6.90 3.39
C GLU A 84 15.78 7.78 2.94
N SER A 85 15.86 8.40 1.76
CA SER A 85 14.73 9.13 1.16
C SER A 85 13.54 8.22 0.84
N THR A 86 13.80 7.02 0.34
CA THR A 86 12.76 6.02 0.06
C THR A 86 12.15 5.49 1.35
N ILE A 87 12.98 5.16 2.34
CA ILE A 87 12.51 4.70 3.65
C ILE A 87 11.65 5.78 4.33
N ARG A 88 12.08 7.04 4.30
CA ARG A 88 11.30 8.16 4.86
C ARG A 88 9.96 8.33 4.16
N ARG A 89 9.93 8.30 2.82
CA ARG A 89 8.68 8.39 2.05
C ARG A 89 7.72 7.27 2.42
N ARG A 90 8.23 6.04 2.58
CA ARG A 90 7.45 4.87 3.04
C ARG A 90 6.84 5.09 4.41
N LEU A 91 7.61 5.60 5.36
CA LEU A 91 7.09 5.90 6.71
C LEU A 91 6.03 7.00 6.69
N VAL A 92 6.21 8.03 5.85
CA VAL A 92 5.21 9.09 5.68
C VAL A 92 3.90 8.53 5.11
N VAL A 93 3.95 7.80 4.00
CA VAL A 93 2.72 7.26 3.38
C VAL A 93 2.01 6.26 4.29
N LEU A 94 2.76 5.46 5.06
CA LEU A 94 2.19 4.59 6.09
C LEU A 94 1.49 5.39 7.19
N GLY A 95 2.09 6.48 7.65
CA GLY A 95 1.45 7.38 8.62
C GLY A 95 0.13 7.95 8.10
N LEU A 96 0.10 8.39 6.84
CA LEU A 96 -1.11 8.88 6.18
C LEU A 96 -2.18 7.80 6.06
N LEU A 97 -1.81 6.58 5.66
CA LEU A 97 -2.73 5.44 5.58
C LEU A 97 -3.38 5.13 6.93
N MET A 98 -2.58 5.11 8.01
CA MET A 98 -3.09 4.81 9.35
C MET A 98 -4.05 5.90 9.85
N ALA A 99 -3.77 7.17 9.54
CA ALA A 99 -4.62 8.30 9.91
C ALA A 99 -6.01 8.27 9.24
N LEU A 100 -6.13 7.70 8.04
CA LEU A 100 -7.40 7.67 7.29
C LEU A 100 -8.50 6.80 7.89
N GLY A 101 -8.18 5.93 8.85
CA GLY A 101 -9.20 5.20 9.60
C GLY A 101 -8.93 5.16 11.09
N ALA A 102 -8.22 6.16 11.61
CA ALA A 102 -8.36 6.52 13.01
C ALA A 102 -9.73 7.20 13.17
N PRO A 103 -10.53 6.90 14.22
CA PRO A 103 -11.71 7.69 14.52
C PRO A 103 -11.27 9.15 14.68
N SER A 104 -11.92 10.07 13.97
CA SER A 104 -11.71 11.50 14.19
C SER A 104 -12.00 11.77 15.66
N ILE A 105 -10.96 12.08 16.44
CA ILE A 105 -11.13 12.69 17.76
C ILE A 105 -11.54 14.12 17.44
N VAL A 106 -12.86 14.35 17.43
CA VAL A 106 -13.46 15.69 17.38
C VAL A 106 -13.23 16.38 18.71
#